data_AF-A0A419I630-F1
#
_entry.id   AF-A0A419I630-F1
#
_cell.length_a   1.000
_cell.length_b   1.000
_cell.length_c   1.000
_cell.angle_alpha   90.00
_cell.angle_beta   90.00
_cell.angle_gamma   90.00
#
_symmetry.space_group_name_H-M   'P 1'
#
loop_
_entity.id
_entity.type
_entity.pdbx_description
1 polymer ?
#
loop_
_entity_poly.entity_id
_entity_poly.type
_entity_poly.pdbx_seq_one_letter_code
_entity_poly.pdbx_strand_id
1 'polypeptide(L)'
;MLSLARNYPPESSKRPLFVSEGSSKAKLQTIGRSPYLTFCLDSLRRDEGNTVIFGHSLSDEDKHIVDALKNGVSREFAVSIYPSDDRQWIIQEKARIARMLGENARFFDSTTHPLGDPSLTIQESSSLA
;
A
#
# COMPACT_ATOMS: atom_id res chain seq x y z
N MET A 1 6.59 11.54 13.68
CA MET A 1 5.83 12.35 12.69
C MET A 1 6.80 12.94 11.67
N LEU A 2 6.57 12.78 10.36
CA LEU A 2 7.43 13.34 9.31
C LEU A 2 7.37 14.88 9.38
N SER A 3 8.41 15.54 9.91
CA SER A 3 8.46 17.01 9.95
C SER A 3 8.80 17.55 8.56
N LEU A 4 7.78 17.63 7.69
CA LEU A 4 7.93 18.11 6.32
C LEU A 4 8.55 19.52 6.28
N ALA A 5 8.10 20.42 7.17
CA ALA A 5 8.65 21.78 7.27
C ALA A 5 10.14 21.80 7.62
N ARG A 6 10.63 20.86 8.45
CA ARG A 6 12.04 20.76 8.82
C ARG A 6 12.90 20.21 7.69
N ASN A 7 12.37 19.30 6.89
CA ASN A 7 13.11 18.60 5.83
C ASN A 7 13.01 19.28 4.45
N TYR A 8 12.05 20.18 4.26
CA TYR A 8 11.78 20.89 3.01
C TYR A 8 11.57 22.40 3.25
N PRO A 9 12.60 23.15 3.68
CA PRO A 9 12.49 24.60 3.84
C PRO A 9 12.31 25.31 2.48
N PRO A 10 11.80 26.56 2.45
CA PRO A 10 11.54 27.31 1.21
C PRO A 10 12.75 27.44 0.28
N GLU A 11 13.96 27.50 0.85
CA GLU A 11 15.23 27.60 0.12
C GLU A 11 15.70 26.26 -0.47
N SER A 12 15.00 25.15 -0.17
CA SER A 12 15.36 23.82 -0.63
C SER A 12 14.94 23.60 -2.08
N SER A 13 15.86 23.07 -2.89
CA SER A 13 15.53 22.56 -4.22
C SER A 13 14.79 21.22 -4.19
N LYS A 14 14.66 20.57 -3.01
CA LYS A 14 13.94 19.31 -2.85
C LYS A 14 12.45 19.57 -2.85
N ARG A 15 11.71 18.84 -3.69
CA ARG A 15 10.24 18.84 -3.68
C ARG A 15 9.74 17.56 -3.01
N PRO A 16 8.95 17.67 -1.92
CA PRO A 16 8.35 16.48 -1.33
C PRO A 16 7.45 15.83 -2.36
N LEU A 17 7.63 14.52 -2.56
CA LEU A 17 6.81 13.74 -3.46
C LEU A 17 5.95 12.82 -2.63
N PHE A 18 4.69 13.19 -2.47
CA PHE A 18 3.72 12.44 -1.69
C PHE A 18 2.34 12.58 -2.30
N VAL A 19 1.58 11.50 -2.24
CA VAL A 19 0.19 11.43 -2.69
C VAL A 19 -0.61 10.91 -1.52
N SER A 20 -1.44 11.77 -0.92
CA SER A 20 -2.34 11.41 0.17
C SER A 20 -3.75 11.84 -0.10
N GLU A 21 -4.67 11.20 0.64
CA GLU A 21 -6.08 11.57 0.72
C GLU A 21 -6.79 11.53 -0.65
N GLY A 22 -8.09 11.80 -0.62
CA GLY A 22 -8.90 11.91 -1.83
C GLY A 22 -9.18 10.60 -2.57
N SER A 23 -9.92 10.74 -3.67
CA SER A 23 -10.33 9.60 -4.50
C SER A 23 -9.17 9.04 -5.32
N SER A 24 -9.29 7.79 -5.76
CA SER A 24 -8.33 7.18 -6.68
C SER A 24 -8.09 8.00 -7.94
N LYS A 25 -9.11 8.73 -8.44
CA LYS A 25 -8.96 9.63 -9.60
C LYS A 25 -8.08 10.83 -9.27
N ALA A 26 -8.27 11.44 -8.10
CA ALA A 26 -7.44 12.56 -7.65
C ALA A 26 -5.98 12.12 -7.44
N LYS A 27 -5.76 10.97 -6.80
CA LYS A 27 -4.42 10.38 -6.65
C LYS A 27 -3.76 10.13 -8.01
N LEU A 28 -4.49 9.55 -8.97
CA LEU A 28 -3.98 9.30 -10.32
C LEU A 28 -3.61 10.59 -11.08
N GLN A 29 -4.40 11.66 -10.93
CA GLN A 29 -4.06 12.97 -11.50
C GLN A 29 -2.76 13.53 -10.89
N THR A 30 -2.57 13.39 -9.57
CA THR A 30 -1.33 13.82 -8.91
C THR A 30 -0.13 12.99 -9.36
N ILE A 31 -0.29 11.68 -9.52
CA ILE A 31 0.72 10.78 -10.08
C ILE A 31 1.13 11.24 -11.49
N GLY A 32 0.15 11.54 -12.35
CA GLY A 32 0.38 11.99 -13.74
C GLY A 32 1.11 13.33 -13.86
N ARG A 33 1.20 14.13 -12.79
CA ARG A 33 1.97 15.38 -12.75
C ARG A 33 3.45 15.16 -12.42
N SER A 34 3.84 13.95 -12.04
CA SER A 34 5.21 13.57 -11.72
C SER A 34 5.69 12.47 -12.66
N PRO A 35 6.68 12.74 -13.54
CA PRO A 35 7.25 11.71 -14.41
C PRO A 35 7.76 10.50 -13.64
N TYR A 36 8.31 10.71 -12.44
CA TYR A 36 8.77 9.64 -11.57
C TYR A 36 7.62 8.76 -11.06
N LEU A 37 6.54 9.36 -10.52
CA LEU A 37 5.41 8.57 -10.04
C LEU A 37 4.69 7.85 -11.18
N THR A 38 4.59 8.50 -12.33
CA THR A 38 4.04 7.89 -13.56
C THR A 38 4.88 6.66 -13.94
N PHE A 39 6.20 6.80 -13.98
CA PHE A 39 7.11 5.68 -14.20
C PHE A 39 6.93 4.55 -13.18
N CYS A 40 6.78 4.85 -11.89
CA CYS A 40 6.53 3.84 -10.86
C CYS A 40 5.23 3.07 -11.10
N LEU A 41 4.13 3.77 -11.39
CA LEU A 41 2.83 3.15 -11.66
C LEU A 41 2.88 2.30 -12.94
N ASP A 42 3.53 2.77 -13.99
CA ASP A 42 3.70 2.03 -15.24
C ASP A 42 4.64 0.84 -15.10
N SER A 43 5.62 0.91 -14.20
CA SER A 43 6.48 -0.21 -13.86
C SER A 43 5.71 -1.28 -13.10
N LEU A 44 4.87 -0.88 -12.14
CA LEU A 44 3.96 -1.80 -11.45
C LEU A 44 2.99 -2.47 -12.41
N ARG A 45 2.45 -1.71 -13.37
CA ARG A 45 1.52 -2.20 -14.40
C ARG A 45 2.15 -3.26 -15.32
N ARG A 46 3.44 -3.12 -15.64
CA ARG A 46 4.18 -4.01 -16.55
C ARG A 46 4.83 -5.19 -15.84
N ASP A 47 4.99 -5.12 -14.52
CA ASP A 47 5.43 -6.27 -13.75
C ASP A 47 4.39 -7.39 -13.87
N GLU A 48 4.82 -8.63 -14.07
CA GLU A 48 3.94 -9.81 -14.17
C GLU A 48 4.26 -10.85 -13.08
N GLY A 49 5.11 -10.48 -12.10
CA GLY A 49 5.57 -11.36 -11.05
C GLY A 49 4.51 -11.62 -9.99
N ASN A 50 4.54 -12.82 -9.40
CA ASN A 50 3.76 -13.11 -8.20
C ASN A 50 4.08 -12.08 -7.11
N THR A 51 3.04 -11.55 -6.47
CA THR A 51 3.16 -10.34 -5.65
C THR A 51 2.78 -10.63 -4.20
N VAL A 52 3.61 -10.17 -3.27
CA VAL A 52 3.25 -10.12 -1.84
C VAL A 52 2.69 -8.73 -1.52
N ILE A 53 1.48 -8.67 -0.98
CA ILE A 53 0.83 -7.44 -0.52
C ILE A 53 0.86 -7.45 1.01
N PHE A 54 1.62 -6.51 1.60
CA PHE A 54 1.84 -6.45 3.04
C PHE A 54 1.38 -5.10 3.61
N GLY A 55 0.51 -5.14 4.62
CA GLY A 55 0.05 -3.94 5.34
C GLY A 55 -0.77 -2.93 4.53
N HIS A 56 -1.24 -3.31 3.34
CA HIS A 56 -1.99 -2.42 2.45
C HIS A 56 -3.49 -2.77 2.49
N SER A 57 -4.34 -1.78 2.76
CA SER A 57 -5.80 -1.98 2.85
C SER A 57 -6.42 -2.29 1.49
N LEU A 58 -5.83 -1.83 0.38
CA LEU A 58 -6.45 -1.92 -0.95
C LEU A 58 -7.86 -1.33 -0.89
N SER A 59 -8.00 -0.13 -0.33
CA SER A 59 -9.30 0.54 -0.27
C SER A 59 -9.64 1.17 -1.62
N ASP A 60 -10.85 1.72 -1.74
CA ASP A 60 -11.33 2.31 -3.01
C ASP A 60 -10.49 3.51 -3.46
N GLU A 61 -9.85 4.20 -2.53
CA GLU A 61 -8.92 5.29 -2.80
C GLU A 61 -7.67 4.81 -3.56
N ASP A 62 -7.32 3.53 -3.45
CA ASP A 62 -6.14 2.92 -4.09
C ASP A 62 -6.51 1.99 -5.24
N LYS A 63 -7.71 2.15 -5.80
CA LYS A 63 -8.18 1.39 -6.96
C LYS A 63 -7.19 1.38 -8.13
N HIS A 64 -6.52 2.51 -8.40
CA HIS A 64 -5.48 2.62 -9.43
C HIS A 64 -4.30 1.66 -9.24
N ILE A 65 -3.94 1.31 -7.99
CA ILE A 65 -2.91 0.32 -7.67
C ILE A 65 -3.43 -1.09 -7.99
N VAL A 66 -4.66 -1.40 -7.59
CA VAL A 66 -5.31 -2.68 -7.91
C VAL A 66 -5.44 -2.87 -9.43
N ASP A 67 -5.84 -1.82 -10.15
CA ASP A 67 -5.97 -1.85 -11.61
C ASP A 67 -4.60 -2.01 -12.30
N ALA A 68 -3.51 -1.52 -11.69
CA ALA A 68 -2.15 -1.75 -12.18
C ALA A 68 -1.70 -3.20 -11.91
N LEU A 69 -1.90 -3.71 -10.69
CA LEU A 69 -1.59 -5.10 -10.30
C LEU A 69 -2.36 -6.14 -11.13
N LYS A 70 -3.56 -5.82 -11.58
CA LYS A 70 -4.39 -6.73 -12.41
C LYS A 70 -4.14 -6.58 -13.90
N ASN A 71 -3.19 -5.73 -14.31
CA ASN A 71 -2.85 -5.58 -15.71
C ASN A 71 -1.98 -6.77 -16.17
N GLY A 72 -2.18 -7.18 -17.42
CA GLY A 72 -1.38 -8.25 -18.04
C GLY A 72 -1.86 -9.65 -17.67
N VAL A 73 -0.89 -10.55 -17.48
CA VAL A 73 -1.12 -11.96 -17.19
C VAL A 73 -1.64 -12.17 -15.75
N SER A 74 -2.42 -13.23 -15.58
CA SER A 74 -2.86 -13.72 -14.28
C SER A 74 -1.66 -14.03 -13.38
N ARG A 75 -1.55 -13.34 -12.23
CA ARG A 75 -0.48 -13.55 -11.23
C ARG A 75 -1.05 -14.00 -9.88
N GLU A 76 -0.25 -14.70 -9.08
CA GLU A 76 -0.62 -15.06 -7.71
C GLU A 76 -0.38 -13.89 -6.75
N PHE A 77 -1.28 -13.72 -5.79
CA PHE A 77 -1.18 -12.70 -4.74
C PHE A 77 -1.11 -13.37 -3.38
N ALA A 78 -0.04 -13.13 -2.63
CA ALA A 78 0.02 -13.46 -1.21
C ALA A 78 -0.29 -12.19 -0.40
N VAL A 79 -1.39 -12.18 0.34
CA VAL A 79 -1.87 -11.01 1.08
C VAL A 79 -1.78 -11.25 2.58
N SER A 80 -1.08 -10.35 3.27
CA SER A 80 -0.97 -10.39 4.73
C SER A 80 -2.29 -9.98 5.38
N ILE A 81 -2.75 -10.72 6.38
CA ILE A 81 -3.86 -10.34 7.25
C ILE A 81 -3.34 -10.32 8.68
N TYR A 82 -3.57 -9.20 9.38
CA TYR A 82 -3.23 -9.10 10.79
C TYR A 82 -4.14 -10.02 11.62
N PRO A 83 -3.59 -10.85 12.53
CA PRO A 83 -4.41 -11.71 13.37
C PRO A 83 -5.27 -10.85 14.30
N SER A 84 -6.57 -11.14 14.32
CA SER A 84 -7.56 -10.47 15.13
C SER A 84 -8.44 -11.51 15.81
N ASP A 85 -8.84 -11.26 17.05
CA ASP A 85 -9.80 -12.10 17.76
C ASP A 85 -11.21 -12.01 17.13
N ASP A 86 -11.47 -10.95 16.35
CA ASP A 86 -12.67 -10.85 15.54
C ASP A 86 -12.56 -11.68 14.26
N ARG A 87 -12.98 -12.94 14.38
CA ARG A 87 -13.04 -13.89 13.26
C ARG A 87 -13.96 -13.41 12.13
N GLN A 88 -15.04 -12.70 12.45
CA GLN A 88 -15.99 -12.25 11.43
C GLN A 88 -15.36 -11.14 10.58
N TRP A 89 -14.63 -10.22 11.21
CA TRP A 89 -13.82 -9.23 10.52
C TRP A 89 -12.79 -9.88 9.58
N ILE A 90 -12.04 -10.89 10.05
CA ILE A 90 -11.06 -11.61 9.20
C ILE A 90 -11.72 -12.18 7.95
N ILE A 91 -12.90 -12.81 8.09
CA ILE A 91 -13.61 -13.41 6.96
C ILE A 91 -14.08 -12.33 5.98
N GLN A 92 -14.66 -11.24 6.49
CA GLN A 92 -15.15 -10.14 5.67
C GLN A 92 -14.01 -9.45 4.91
N GLU A 93 -12.88 -9.23 5.57
CA GLU A 93 -11.73 -8.58 4.98
C GLU A 93 -11.09 -9.45 3.87
N LYS A 94 -10.92 -10.76 4.12
CA LYS A 94 -10.49 -11.70 3.09
C LYS A 94 -11.44 -11.72 1.89
N ALA A 95 -12.76 -11.75 2.14
CA ALA A 95 -13.76 -11.73 1.07
C ALA A 95 -13.74 -10.41 0.27
N ARG A 96 -13.52 -9.27 0.94
CA ARG A 96 -13.39 -7.96 0.28
C ARG A 96 -12.16 -7.94 -0.63
N ILE A 97 -11.00 -8.34 -0.14
CA ILE A 97 -9.75 -8.37 -0.91
C ILE A 97 -9.84 -9.37 -2.07
N ALA A 98 -10.41 -10.56 -1.84
CA ALA A 98 -10.60 -11.56 -2.89
C ALA A 98 -11.49 -11.03 -4.04
N ARG A 99 -12.54 -10.25 -3.74
CA ARG A 99 -13.35 -9.59 -4.79
C ARG A 99 -12.54 -8.61 -5.64
N MET A 100 -11.54 -7.96 -5.05
CA MET A 100 -10.70 -7.00 -5.76
C MET A 100 -9.66 -7.71 -6.63
N LEU A 101 -8.90 -8.64 -6.06
CA LEU A 101 -7.75 -9.30 -6.69
C LEU A 101 -8.14 -10.51 -7.56
N GLY A 102 -9.29 -11.13 -7.29
CA GLY A 102 -9.74 -12.35 -7.97
C GLY A 102 -9.33 -13.64 -7.24
N GLU A 103 -9.45 -14.75 -7.94
CA GLU A 103 -9.29 -16.11 -7.39
C GLU A 103 -7.85 -16.47 -6.99
N ASN A 104 -6.87 -15.72 -7.46
CA ASN A 104 -5.45 -15.95 -7.16
C ASN A 104 -4.99 -15.30 -5.84
N ALA A 105 -5.91 -14.73 -5.07
CA ALA A 105 -5.61 -14.23 -3.74
C ALA A 105 -5.43 -15.40 -2.74
N ARG A 106 -4.29 -15.42 -2.07
CA ARG A 106 -3.94 -16.31 -0.97
C ARG A 106 -3.64 -15.45 0.25
N PHE A 107 -4.09 -15.88 1.42
CA PHE A 107 -3.97 -15.10 2.64
C PHE A 107 -3.04 -15.78 3.63
N PHE A 108 -2.21 -15.00 4.31
CA PHE A 108 -1.33 -15.48 5.37
C PHE A 108 -1.36 -14.54 6.57
N ASP A 109 -0.97 -15.07 7.74
CA ASP A 109 -0.87 -14.29 8.97
C ASP A 109 0.34 -13.34 8.89
N SER A 110 0.10 -12.04 9.01
CA SER A 110 1.15 -11.03 8.88
C SER A 110 2.31 -11.24 9.87
N THR A 111 2.05 -11.80 11.05
CA THR A 111 3.05 -12.03 12.11
C THR A 111 4.00 -13.18 11.80
N THR A 112 3.70 -14.00 10.79
CA THR A 112 4.57 -15.10 10.33
C THR A 112 5.61 -14.64 9.31
N HIS A 113 5.53 -13.39 8.84
CA HIS A 113 6.47 -12.83 7.88
C HIS A 113 7.44 -11.86 8.57
N PRO A 114 8.73 -11.77 8.16
CA PRO A 114 9.71 -10.89 8.80
C PRO A 114 9.29 -9.41 8.89
N LEU A 115 8.49 -8.93 7.93
CA LEU A 115 7.95 -7.55 7.95
C LEU A 115 6.88 -7.30 9.03
N GLY A 116 6.32 -8.36 9.62
CA GLY A 116 5.36 -8.29 10.71
C GLY A 116 5.95 -8.64 12.08
N ASP A 117 7.28 -8.73 12.18
CA ASP A 117 7.95 -9.01 13.46
C ASP A 117 7.64 -7.88 14.46
N PRO A 118 7.02 -8.18 15.61
CA PRO A 118 6.69 -7.19 16.62
C PRO A 118 7.90 -6.38 17.12
N SER A 119 9.11 -6.94 17.05
CA SER A 119 10.36 -6.25 17.43
C SER A 119 10.72 -5.09 16.50
N LEU A 120 10.20 -5.06 15.27
CA LEU A 120 10.36 -3.95 14.32
C LEU A 120 9.34 -2.82 14.53
N THR A 121 8.41 -2.98 15.46
CA THR A 121 7.41 -1.94 15.76
C THR A 121 8.11 -0.71 16.30
N ILE A 122 7.96 0.42 15.59
CA ILE A 122 8.48 1.71 16.04
C ILE A 122 7.72 2.08 17.32
N GLN A 123 8.40 1.99 18.46
CA GLN A 123 7.87 2.52 19.71
C GLN A 123 7.77 4.04 19.57
N GLU A 124 6.60 4.60 19.89
CA GLU A 124 6.50 6.05 20.03
C GLU A 124 7.51 6.48 21.09
N SER A 125 8.54 7.21 20.68
CA SER A 125 9.37 7.95 21.61
C SER A 125 8.45 8.94 22.32
N SER A 126 8.10 8.63 23.56
CA SER A 126 7.45 9.57 24.47
C SER A 126 8.30 10.83 24.52
N SER A 127 7.94 11.84 23.74
CA SER A 127 8.47 13.18 23.92
C SER A 127 7.96 13.62 25.28
N LEU A 128 8.85 13.57 26.27
CA LEU A 128 8.71 14.34 27.51
C LEU A 128 8.38 15.78 27.13
N ALA A 129 7.45 16.34 27.90
CA ALA A 129 6.88 17.68 27.83
C ALA A 129 7.89 18.80 27.54
#